data_AF-A0A9W8UM53-F1
#
_entry.id   AF-A0A9W8UM53-F1
#
_cell.length_a   1.000
_cell.length_b   1.000
_cell.length_c   1.000
_cell.angle_alpha   90.00
_cell.angle_beta   90.00
_cell.angle_gamma   90.00
#
_symmetry.space_group_name_H-M   'P 1'
#
loop_
_entity.id
_entity.type
_entity.pdbx_description
1 polymer ?
#
loop_
_entity_poly.entity_id
_entity_poly.type
_entity_poly.pdbx_seq_one_letter_code
_entity_poly.pdbx_strand_id
1 'polypeptide(L)'
;MPRKSKSPKDADKGTAWLNEPGLLTIIDLSCPCISPDTACSLFNACLSMFLEQDYHCGRVVALDEAHKYMSNSPESTTLTNTILATSPQFHHRCSIYAR
;
A
#
# COMPACT_ATOMS: atom_id res chain seq x y z
N MET A 1 -17.93 -0.51 -43.70
CA MET A 1 -17.93 0.54 -42.65
C MET A 1 -16.84 0.22 -41.64
N PRO A 2 -15.84 1.09 -41.44
CA PRO A 2 -14.78 0.82 -40.48
C PRO A 2 -15.31 1.02 -39.05
N ARG A 3 -15.09 0.04 -38.17
CA ARG A 3 -15.40 0.13 -36.75
C ARG A 3 -14.48 1.17 -36.12
N LYS A 4 -15.06 2.25 -35.62
CA LYS A 4 -14.37 3.31 -34.88
C LYS A 4 -13.76 2.71 -33.62
N SER A 5 -12.42 2.66 -33.56
CA SER A 5 -11.69 2.28 -32.35
C SER A 5 -11.95 3.32 -31.26
N LYS A 6 -12.46 2.88 -30.11
CA LYS A 6 -12.61 3.73 -28.93
C LYS A 6 -11.21 4.07 -28.40
N SER A 7 -10.91 5.36 -28.32
CA SER A 7 -9.69 5.88 -27.71
C SER A 7 -9.64 5.58 -26.20
N PRO A 8 -8.49 5.19 -25.64
CA PRO A 8 -8.34 4.95 -24.20
C PRO A 8 -8.23 6.30 -23.49
N LYS A 9 -9.36 6.92 -23.12
CA LYS A 9 -9.35 8.20 -22.39
C LYS A 9 -10.08 8.20 -21.05
N ASP A 10 -10.66 7.07 -20.66
CA ASP A 10 -11.40 6.93 -19.39
C ASP A 10 -10.92 5.70 -18.62
N ALA A 11 -9.60 5.58 -18.41
CA ALA A 11 -9.11 4.70 -17.37
C ALA A 11 -9.48 5.33 -16.03
N ASP A 12 -10.28 4.58 -15.28
CA ASP A 12 -10.79 4.83 -13.94
C ASP A 12 -9.80 5.62 -13.04
N LYS A 13 -10.05 6.92 -12.87
CA LYS A 13 -9.17 7.82 -12.09
C LYS A 13 -9.20 7.53 -10.59
N GLY A 14 -10.10 6.67 -10.11
CA GLY A 14 -10.25 6.33 -8.70
C GLY A 14 -9.36 5.19 -8.22
N THR A 15 -8.99 4.25 -9.12
CA THR A 15 -8.23 3.04 -8.77
C THR A 15 -6.82 3.02 -9.37
N ALA A 16 -6.45 4.03 -10.16
CA ALA A 16 -5.12 4.16 -10.71
C ALA A 16 -4.11 4.55 -9.62
N TRP A 17 -3.54 3.55 -8.95
CA TRP A 17 -2.35 3.70 -8.10
C TRP A 17 -1.12 3.98 -8.97
N LEU A 18 -1.01 5.22 -9.43
CA LEU A 18 0.13 5.73 -10.16
C LEU A 18 1.24 6.01 -9.16
N ASN A 19 2.22 5.10 -8.99
CA ASN A 19 3.42 5.46 -8.23
C ASN A 19 4.52 5.82 -9.24
N GLU A 20 4.92 7.08 -9.24
CA GLU A 20 6.02 7.58 -10.06
C GLU A 20 7.17 8.02 -9.14
N PRO A 21 8.43 7.95 -9.58
CA PRO A 21 9.54 8.49 -8.81
C PRO A 21 9.27 9.95 -8.38
N GLY A 22 9.43 10.25 -7.09
CA GLY A 22 9.16 11.57 -6.54
C GLY A 22 7.72 11.81 -6.08
N LEU A 23 6.84 10.81 -6.17
CA LEU A 23 5.49 10.87 -5.60
C LEU A 23 5.50 10.39 -4.13
N LEU A 24 4.82 11.15 -3.26
CA LEU A 24 4.54 10.76 -1.87
C LEU A 24 3.04 10.46 -1.73
N THR A 25 2.73 9.20 -1.44
CA THR A 25 1.35 8.75 -1.16
C THR A 25 1.16 8.67 0.35
N ILE A 26 0.22 9.44 0.89
CA ILE A 26 -0.13 9.43 2.32
C ILE A 26 -1.50 8.77 2.47
N ILE A 27 -1.58 7.77 3.33
CA ILE A 27 -2.82 7.06 3.65
C ILE A 27 -3.18 7.40 5.09
N ASP A 28 -4.22 8.21 5.27
CA ASP A 28 -4.72 8.59 6.60
C ASP A 28 -5.78 7.60 7.08
N LEU A 29 -5.40 6.77 8.05
CA LEU A 29 -6.27 5.81 8.74
C LEU A 29 -6.53 6.21 10.21
N SER A 30 -6.24 7.45 10.57
CA SER A 30 -6.46 7.99 11.93
C SER A 30 -7.92 8.37 12.21
N CYS A 31 -8.81 8.15 11.24
CA CYS A 31 -10.23 8.48 11.36
C CYS A 31 -10.87 7.72 12.53
N PRO A 32 -11.54 8.40 13.47
CA PRO A 32 -12.19 7.77 14.62
C PRO A 32 -13.35 6.83 14.22
N CYS A 33 -13.80 6.89 12.97
CA CYS A 33 -14.85 6.04 12.43
C CYS A 33 -14.33 4.67 11.93
N ILE A 34 -13.01 4.48 11.86
CA ILE A 34 -12.40 3.24 11.36
C ILE A 34 -11.93 2.41 12.56
N SER A 35 -12.36 1.14 12.62
CA SER A 35 -11.85 0.24 13.64
C SER A 35 -10.38 -0.13 13.36
N PRO A 36 -9.57 -0.41 14.40
CA PRO A 36 -8.18 -0.85 14.21
C PRO A 36 -8.04 -2.03 13.24
N ASP A 37 -8.94 -3.01 13.32
CA ASP A 37 -8.94 -4.18 12.42
C ASP A 37 -9.24 -3.82 10.96
N THR A 38 -10.13 -2.84 10.74
CA THR A 38 -10.43 -2.32 9.40
C THR A 38 -9.24 -1.55 8.85
N ALA A 39 -8.58 -0.73 9.67
CA ALA A 39 -7.36 -0.02 9.30
C ALA A 39 -6.23 -0.99 8.96
N CYS A 40 -6.03 -2.07 9.74
CA CYS A 40 -5.07 -3.12 9.43
C CYS A 40 -5.34 -3.77 8.07
N SER A 41 -6.60 -4.12 7.80
CA SER A 41 -7.01 -4.73 6.53
C SER A 41 -6.77 -3.80 5.34
N LEU A 42 -7.14 -2.52 5.48
CA LEU A 42 -6.92 -1.50 4.45
C LEU A 42 -5.44 -1.27 4.18
N PHE A 43 -4.64 -1.15 5.23
CA PHE A 43 -3.20 -0.95 5.11
C PHE A 43 -2.53 -2.16 4.45
N ASN A 44 -2.93 -3.39 4.80
CA ASN A 44 -2.42 -4.60 4.15
C ASN A 44 -2.76 -4.64 2.65
N ALA A 45 -4.00 -4.28 2.27
CA ALA A 45 -4.38 -4.18 0.86
C ALA A 45 -3.54 -3.14 0.10
N CYS A 46 -3.36 -1.96 0.68
CA CYS A 46 -2.55 -0.89 0.09
C CYS A 46 -1.08 -1.29 -0.03
N LEU A 47 -0.52 -1.94 1.01
CA LEU A 47 0.85 -2.41 1.04
C LEU A 47 1.09 -3.49 -0.04
N SER A 48 0.20 -4.47 -0.15
CA SER A 48 0.30 -5.50 -1.21
C SER A 48 0.32 -4.87 -2.60
N MET A 49 -0.59 -3.93 -2.89
CA MET A 49 -0.62 -3.21 -4.16
C MET A 49 0.68 -2.44 -4.44
N PHE A 50 1.24 -1.79 -3.41
CA PHE A 50 2.49 -1.05 -3.52
C PHE A 50 3.72 -1.95 -3.76
N LEU A 51 3.71 -3.16 -3.20
CA LEU A 51 4.82 -4.12 -3.31
C LEU A 51 4.80 -4.89 -4.63
N GLU A 52 3.61 -5.29 -5.10
CA GLU A 52 3.41 -6.06 -6.33
C GLU A 52 3.79 -5.28 -7.60
N GLN A 53 3.69 -3.96 -7.57
CA GLN A 53 4.08 -3.13 -8.70
C GLN A 53 5.60 -3.11 -8.92
N ASP A 54 6.01 -3.28 -10.18
CA ASP A 54 7.41 -3.35 -10.56
C ASP A 54 7.98 -1.93 -10.73
N TYR A 55 8.92 -1.55 -9.85
CA TYR A 55 9.52 -0.23 -9.84
C TYR A 55 11.04 -0.27 -10.03
N HIS A 56 11.53 0.72 -10.77
CA HIS A 56 12.95 0.96 -11.06
C HIS A 56 13.63 1.93 -10.07
N CYS A 57 12.93 2.41 -9.04
CA CYS A 57 13.47 3.31 -8.02
C CYS A 57 13.36 2.69 -6.61
N GLY A 58 14.13 3.24 -5.66
CA GLY A 58 14.05 2.84 -4.25
C GLY A 58 12.73 3.27 -3.63
N ARG A 59 12.08 2.36 -2.90
CA ARG A 59 10.81 2.62 -2.22
C ARG A 59 11.01 2.79 -0.72
N VAL A 60 10.15 3.61 -0.10
CA VAL A 60 10.10 3.76 1.35
C VAL A 60 8.66 3.64 1.80
N VAL A 61 8.40 2.80 2.80
CA VAL A 61 7.12 2.72 3.50
C VAL A 61 7.36 3.14 4.93
N ALA A 62 6.61 4.13 5.40
CA ALA A 62 6.62 4.57 6.79
C ALA A 62 5.25 4.31 7.41
N LEU A 63 5.23 3.60 8.53
CA LEU A 63 4.04 3.36 9.35
C LEU A 63 4.20 4.16 10.64
N ASP A 64 3.34 5.17 10.82
CA ASP A 64 3.26 5.93 12.06
C ASP A 64 2.24 5.31 13.01
N GLU A 65 2.46 5.48 14.31
CA GLU A 65 1.61 4.93 15.38
C GLU A 65 1.35 3.42 15.21
N ALA A 66 2.35 2.66 14.76
CA ALA A 66 2.21 1.24 14.40
C ALA A 66 1.70 0.40 15.57
N HIS A 67 2.03 0.81 16.79
CA HIS A 67 1.56 0.20 18.04
C HIS A 67 0.03 0.19 18.20
N LYS A 68 -0.73 1.06 17.51
CA LYS A 68 -2.20 1.03 17.50
C LYS A 68 -2.77 -0.09 16.64
N TYR A 69 -1.99 -0.55 15.67
CA TYR A 69 -2.41 -1.51 14.66
C TYR A 69 -1.76 -2.87 14.86
N MET A 70 -0.58 -2.94 15.50
CA MET A 70 0.12 -4.16 15.90
C MET A 70 -0.46 -4.77 17.20
N SER A 71 -1.76 -5.03 17.19
CA SER A 71 -2.47 -5.73 18.27
C SER A 71 -2.49 -7.25 18.07
N ASN A 72 -3.11 -8.01 18.98
CA ASN A 72 -3.24 -9.47 18.85
C ASN A 72 -4.41 -9.90 17.93
N SER A 73 -4.94 -9.01 17.07
CA SER A 73 -5.97 -9.40 16.10
C SER A 73 -5.38 -10.21 14.93
N PRO A 74 -6.18 -11.09 14.29
CA PRO A 74 -5.77 -11.81 13.09
C PRO A 74 -5.26 -10.89 11.98
N GLU A 75 -5.93 -9.76 11.77
CA GLU A 75 -5.64 -8.77 10.74
C GLU A 75 -4.30 -8.06 10.99
N SER A 76 -4.05 -7.70 12.25
CA SER A 76 -2.76 -7.18 12.72
C SER A 76 -1.62 -8.18 12.51
N THR A 77 -1.88 -9.46 12.80
CA THR A 77 -0.90 -10.54 12.62
C THR A 77 -0.54 -10.71 11.16
N THR A 78 -1.53 -10.71 10.26
CA THR A 78 -1.31 -10.71 8.82
C THR A 78 -0.50 -9.51 8.38
N LEU A 79 -0.86 -8.31 8.84
CA LEU A 79 -0.13 -7.09 8.50
C LEU A 79 1.34 -7.14 8.92
N THR A 80 1.58 -7.57 10.16
CA THR A 80 2.93 -7.72 10.72
C THR A 80 3.73 -8.73 9.91
N ASN A 81 3.14 -9.86 9.54
CA ASN A 81 3.78 -10.85 8.69
C ASN A 81 4.09 -10.30 7.29
N THR A 82 3.21 -9.51 6.68
CA THR A 82 3.47 -8.85 5.39
C THR A 82 4.67 -7.90 5.51
N ILE A 83 4.71 -7.06 6.54
CA ILE A 83 5.83 -6.14 6.79
C ILE A 83 7.15 -6.91 6.98
N LEU A 84 7.13 -7.97 7.79
CA LEU A 84 8.30 -8.81 8.07
C LEU A 84 8.75 -9.66 6.85
N ALA A 85 7.82 -10.12 6.02
CA ALA A 85 8.14 -10.87 4.80
C ALA A 85 8.74 -9.97 3.71
N THR A 86 8.42 -8.68 3.75
CA THR A 86 8.92 -7.71 2.77
C THR A 86 10.41 -7.39 2.99
N SER A 87 10.90 -7.43 4.24
CA SER A 87 12.27 -7.02 4.56
C SER A 87 13.38 -7.94 3.99
N PRO A 88 13.23 -9.27 3.87
CA PRO A 88 14.25 -10.10 3.22
C PRO A 88 14.16 -10.10 1.68
N GLN A 89 12.96 -10.12 1.11
CA GLN A 89 12.75 -10.26 -0.35
C GLN A 89 12.98 -8.94 -1.11
N PHE A 90 12.78 -7.79 -0.46
CA PHE A 90 12.90 -6.48 -1.09
C PHE A 90 14.01 -5.60 -0.47
N HIS A 91 14.95 -6.16 0.30
CA HIS A 91 16.00 -5.38 1.00
C HIS A 91 16.84 -4.48 0.05
N HIS A 92 16.92 -4.82 -1.23
CA HIS A 92 17.60 -4.01 -2.25
C HIS A 92 16.68 -3.00 -2.97
N ARG A 93 15.38 -2.98 -2.67
CA ARG A 93 14.33 -2.26 -3.43
C ARG A 93 13.35 -1.46 -2.56
N CYS A 94 13.20 -1.76 -1.27
CA CYS A 94 12.24 -1.09 -0.38
C CYS A 94 12.73 -1.06 1.07
N SER A 95 12.72 0.11 1.70
CA SER A 95 12.97 0.29 3.14
C SER A 95 11.67 0.52 3.89
N ILE A 96 11.41 -0.26 4.93
CA ILE A 96 10.22 -0.10 5.78
C ILE A 96 10.64 0.48 7.14
N TYR A 97 9.96 1.54 7.55
CA TYR A 97 10.07 2.15 8.86
C TYR A 97 8.74 2.03 9.58
N ALA A 98 8.75 1.56 10.82
CA ALA A 98 7.58 1.53 11.69
C ALA A 98 7.96 2.16 13.03
N ARG A 99 7.14 3.09 13.52
CA ARG A 99 7.31 3.74 14.82
C ARG A 99 6.23 3.31 15.81
#